data_AF-A0A653D8R3-F1
#
_entry.id   AF-A0A653D8R3-F1
#
_cell.length_a   1.000
_cell.length_b   1.000
_cell.length_c   1.000
_cell.angle_alpha   90.00
_cell.angle_beta   90.00
_cell.angle_gamma   90.00
#
_symmetry.space_group_name_H-M   'P 1'
#
loop_
_entity.id
_entity.type
_entity.pdbx_description
1 polymer ?
#
loop_
_entity_poly.entity_id
_entity_poly.type
_entity_poly.pdbx_seq_one_letter_code
_entity_poly.pdbx_strand_id
1 'polypeptide(L)'
;MEVQNGAAPPPPPPEGGEAMDTGVDTPRKRQFWPRSGSKISKKEKLRRFNMRLSKVLQPKNAVMILNELVRNTTYTIDEMPVKADNRPAFKVTVVVDGVEHVGYGHTKTVAKNAAAENALKHVVKHNKLSEFKQQQEEEGVEKMMITEEDTNQPLPWQHVASFALFKLFTSWGEDPNAIKNAVIGALTGNPPQSATVNENNALEMRPAKKMPANPETMNPLMLINQMMPYAQFEEIGKSGVPPNLTFTFKCTANGQSFIGTGSNKKAAKKMAAFAVCHSVLGVAYPPDVYQPTA
;
A
#
# COMPACT_ATOMS: atom_id res chain seq x y z
N MET A 1 -64.13 43.62 -28.19
CA MET A 1 -65.10 42.70 -27.55
C MET A 1 -64.26 41.72 -26.73
N GLU A 2 -63.92 42.00 -25.47
CA GLU A 2 -64.85 42.12 -24.30
C GLU A 2 -65.65 40.80 -24.20
N VAL A 3 -65.66 40.00 -23.13
CA VAL A 3 -65.74 40.29 -21.68
C VAL A 3 -65.23 39.01 -20.96
N GLN A 4 -64.29 39.06 -20.02
CA GLN A 4 -64.50 38.95 -18.57
C GLN A 4 -65.66 38.04 -18.11
N ASN A 5 -65.38 37.10 -17.20
CA ASN A 5 -66.14 36.94 -15.96
C ASN A 5 -65.38 36.06 -14.96
N GLY A 6 -65.09 36.65 -13.80
CA GLY A 6 -64.65 35.95 -12.60
C GLY A 6 -65.78 35.84 -11.55
N ALA A 7 -65.37 35.37 -10.37
CA ALA A 7 -66.11 35.24 -9.09
C ALA A 7 -67.00 33.97 -8.97
N ALA A 8 -67.10 33.25 -7.84
CA ALA A 8 -66.43 33.17 -6.53
C ALA A 8 -67.01 31.90 -5.80
N PRO A 9 -66.39 31.36 -4.72
CA PRO A 9 -66.68 30.04 -4.08
C PRO A 9 -67.74 30.15 -2.95
N PRO A 10 -68.32 29.07 -2.35
CA PRO A 10 -67.73 28.21 -1.26
C PRO A 10 -68.38 26.77 -1.21
N PRO A 11 -68.38 25.89 -0.16
CA PRO A 11 -67.86 25.92 1.24
C PRO A 11 -67.06 24.63 1.70
N PRO A 12 -66.60 24.53 2.97
CA PRO A 12 -65.43 23.74 3.44
C PRO A 12 -65.76 22.30 3.94
N PRO A 13 -64.73 21.47 4.24
CA PRO A 13 -64.90 20.07 4.65
C PRO A 13 -65.30 19.92 6.12
N PRO A 14 -66.02 18.85 6.50
CA PRO A 14 -66.33 18.57 7.90
C PRO A 14 -65.13 17.92 8.61
N GLU A 15 -64.70 18.55 9.69
CA GLU A 15 -63.84 17.99 10.75
C GLU A 15 -64.71 17.40 11.87
N GLY A 16 -64.33 16.23 12.38
CA GLY A 16 -64.63 15.80 13.76
C GLY A 16 -65.58 14.60 13.93
N GLY A 17 -65.01 13.45 14.30
CA GLY A 17 -65.75 12.29 14.82
C GLY A 17 -64.83 11.14 15.22
N GLU A 18 -64.70 10.92 16.52
CA GLU A 18 -63.77 10.01 17.20
C GLU A 18 -64.04 8.50 16.97
N ALA A 19 -63.01 7.71 17.35
CA ALA A 19 -63.03 6.30 17.72
C ALA A 19 -63.00 5.24 16.59
N MET A 20 -61.86 4.59 16.41
CA MET A 20 -61.56 3.35 17.16
C MET A 20 -60.16 2.84 16.80
N ASP A 21 -59.36 2.73 17.84
CA ASP A 21 -58.20 1.85 17.93
C ASP A 21 -58.59 0.40 17.62
N THR A 22 -58.06 -0.14 16.53
CA THR A 22 -57.86 -1.59 16.40
C THR A 22 -56.44 -1.83 15.94
N GLY A 23 -55.52 -1.82 16.89
CA GLY A 23 -54.15 -2.31 16.74
C GLY A 23 -54.11 -3.71 16.11
N VAL A 24 -53.64 -3.77 14.87
CA VAL A 24 -53.04 -4.98 14.30
C VAL A 24 -51.53 -4.79 14.39
N ASP A 25 -50.96 -5.22 15.51
CA ASP A 25 -49.53 -5.33 15.75
C ASP A 25 -48.91 -6.30 14.74
N THR A 26 -48.53 -5.81 13.56
CA THR A 26 -47.56 -6.53 12.73
C THR A 26 -46.19 -6.42 13.43
N PRO A 27 -45.58 -7.53 13.88
CA PRO A 27 -44.29 -7.45 14.54
C PRO A 27 -43.26 -7.07 13.48
N ARG A 28 -42.87 -5.79 13.45
CA ARG A 28 -41.68 -5.35 12.73
C ARG A 28 -40.52 -6.16 13.27
N LYS A 29 -40.08 -7.15 12.49
CA LYS A 29 -38.91 -7.98 12.77
C LYS A 29 -37.72 -7.04 12.89
N ARG A 30 -37.45 -6.58 14.11
CA ARG A 30 -36.30 -5.74 14.44
C ARG A 30 -35.09 -6.46 13.88
N GLN A 31 -34.37 -5.80 12.96
CA GLN A 31 -33.09 -6.29 12.48
C GLN A 31 -32.25 -6.61 13.72
N PHE A 32 -32.01 -7.91 13.91
CA PHE A 32 -31.25 -8.46 15.00
C PHE A 32 -29.78 -8.13 14.68
N TRP A 33 -29.38 -6.88 14.86
CA TRP A 33 -27.96 -6.54 14.94
C TRP A 33 -27.41 -7.43 16.05
N PRO A 34 -26.49 -8.37 15.76
CA PRO A 34 -25.93 -9.19 16.81
C PRO A 34 -25.29 -8.23 17.81
N ARG A 35 -25.84 -8.20 19.04
CA ARG A 35 -25.29 -7.39 20.13
C ARG A 35 -23.81 -7.73 20.22
N SER A 36 -22.97 -6.74 19.90
CA SER A 36 -21.52 -6.83 20.02
C SER A 36 -21.17 -7.00 21.50
N GLY A 37 -21.16 -8.26 21.95
CA GLY A 37 -20.97 -8.61 23.36
C GLY A 37 -20.46 -10.03 23.57
N SER A 38 -20.30 -10.83 22.51
CA SER A 38 -19.61 -12.12 22.61
C SER A 38 -18.19 -11.85 23.10
N LYS A 39 -17.91 -12.24 24.35
CA LYS A 39 -16.57 -12.17 24.95
C LYS A 39 -15.60 -12.83 23.99
N ILE A 40 -14.79 -12.00 23.31
CA ILE A 40 -13.83 -12.49 22.31
C ILE A 40 -12.96 -13.52 23.02
N SER A 41 -12.95 -14.76 22.50
CA SER A 41 -12.16 -15.84 23.06
C SER A 41 -10.71 -15.41 23.23
N LYS A 42 -10.04 -15.82 24.32
CA LYS A 42 -8.61 -15.53 24.54
C LYS A 42 -7.76 -15.89 23.32
N LYS A 43 -8.11 -17.00 22.64
CA LYS A 43 -7.45 -17.44 21.40
C LYS A 43 -7.62 -16.45 20.24
N GLU A 44 -8.81 -15.87 20.09
CA GLU A 44 -9.11 -14.89 19.04
C GLU A 44 -8.51 -13.52 19.37
N LYS A 45 -8.48 -13.12 20.66
CA LYS A 45 -7.74 -11.92 21.09
C LYS A 45 -6.25 -12.06 20.78
N LEU A 46 -5.65 -13.21 21.09
CA LEU A 46 -4.24 -13.49 20.80
C LEU A 46 -3.97 -13.51 19.29
N ARG A 47 -4.83 -14.14 18.49
CA ARG A 47 -4.72 -14.14 17.03
C ARG A 47 -4.76 -12.72 16.48
N ARG A 48 -5.71 -11.88 16.91
CA ARG A 48 -5.82 -10.48 16.47
C ARG A 48 -4.62 -9.65 16.91
N PHE A 49 -4.14 -9.88 18.13
CA PHE A 49 -2.93 -9.24 18.63
C PHE A 49 -1.71 -9.62 17.79
N ASN A 50 -1.50 -10.91 17.51
CA ASN A 50 -0.41 -11.39 16.64
C ASN A 50 -0.53 -10.85 15.21
N MET A 51 -1.75 -10.78 14.66
CA MET A 51 -2.01 -10.15 13.36
C MET A 51 -1.65 -8.66 13.37
N ARG A 52 -1.95 -7.95 14.45
CA ARG A 52 -1.57 -6.54 14.61
C ARG A 52 -0.05 -6.39 14.77
N LEU A 53 0.59 -7.26 15.55
CA LEU A 53 2.05 -7.27 15.73
C LEU A 53 2.76 -7.51 14.39
N SER A 54 2.32 -8.47 13.59
CA SER A 54 2.86 -8.72 12.23
C SER A 54 2.77 -7.49 11.33
N LYS A 55 1.72 -6.66 11.48
CA LYS A 55 1.57 -5.43 10.70
C LYS A 55 2.44 -4.29 11.20
N VAL A 56 2.65 -4.22 12.51
CA VAL A 56 3.43 -3.14 13.16
C VAL A 56 4.94 -3.42 13.07
N LEU A 57 5.33 -4.69 13.17
CA LEU A 57 6.72 -5.13 13.26
C LEU A 57 7.18 -5.80 11.95
N GLN A 58 7.19 -4.99 10.88
CA GLN A 58 7.67 -5.45 9.58
C GLN A 58 9.20 -5.39 9.52
N PRO A 59 9.88 -6.36 8.88
CA PRO A 59 11.32 -6.27 8.66
C PRO A 59 11.61 -5.07 7.74
N LYS A 60 12.36 -4.10 8.26
CA LYS A 60 12.75 -2.88 7.52
C LYS A 60 14.27 -2.74 7.51
N ASN A 61 14.80 -2.29 6.39
CA ASN A 61 16.23 -2.04 6.25
C ASN A 61 16.66 -0.75 6.99
N ALA A 62 17.95 -0.64 7.34
CA ALA A 62 18.52 0.50 8.05
C ALA A 62 18.26 1.84 7.35
N VAL A 63 18.39 1.86 6.02
CA VAL A 63 18.08 3.06 5.21
C VAL A 63 16.63 3.51 5.37
N MET A 64 15.68 2.57 5.42
CA MET A 64 14.25 2.92 5.58
C MET A 64 13.98 3.51 6.96
N ILE A 65 14.55 2.90 8.00
CA ILE A 65 14.41 3.37 9.37
C ILE A 65 15.00 4.76 9.54
N LEU A 66 16.17 5.01 8.94
CA LEU A 66 16.81 6.31 9.03
C LEU A 66 15.99 7.41 8.36
N ASN A 67 15.39 7.10 7.20
CA ASN A 67 14.47 8.01 6.52
C ASN A 67 13.19 8.26 7.35
N GLU A 68 12.70 7.27 8.09
CA GLU A 68 11.52 7.44 8.96
C GLU A 68 11.84 8.29 10.20
N LEU A 69 13.07 8.18 10.73
CA LEU A 69 13.49 8.89 11.94
C LEU A 69 13.87 10.34 11.68
N VAL A 70 14.65 10.60 10.64
CA VAL A 70 15.28 11.92 10.38
C VAL A 70 14.57 12.66 9.23
N ARG A 71 13.78 11.97 8.40
CA ARG A 71 13.02 12.48 7.23
C ARG A 71 13.84 13.14 6.10
N ASN A 72 15.05 13.64 6.34
CA ASN A 72 15.86 14.38 5.35
C ASN A 72 17.35 13.98 5.33
N THR A 73 17.65 12.68 5.32
CA THR A 73 19.02 12.17 5.28
C THR A 73 19.70 12.42 3.93
N THR A 74 20.86 13.09 3.98
CA THR A 74 21.72 13.30 2.81
C THR A 74 22.78 12.20 2.76
N TYR A 75 22.96 11.62 1.57
CA TYR A 75 23.97 10.60 1.31
C TYR A 75 24.93 11.10 0.24
N THR A 76 26.21 11.21 0.57
CA THR A 76 27.28 11.47 -0.39
C THR A 76 27.96 10.15 -0.74
N ILE A 77 28.16 9.89 -2.03
CA ILE A 77 28.74 8.64 -2.54
C ILE A 77 30.06 8.97 -3.19
N ASP A 78 31.14 8.44 -2.61
CA ASP A 78 32.50 8.54 -3.13
C ASP A 78 32.91 7.19 -3.73
N GLU A 79 33.35 7.20 -4.98
CA GLU A 79 33.92 6.02 -5.63
C GLU A 79 35.40 5.93 -5.23
N MET A 80 35.78 4.86 -4.52
CA MET A 80 37.18 4.67 -4.15
C MET A 80 37.92 3.94 -5.28
N PRO A 81 39.21 4.25 -5.48
CA PRO A 81 40.02 3.54 -6.46
C PRO A 81 40.01 2.05 -6.15
N VAL A 82 39.87 1.26 -7.22
CA VAL A 82 39.86 -0.20 -7.18
C VAL A 82 41.13 -0.67 -6.46
N LYS A 83 40.98 -1.28 -5.29
CA LYS A 83 42.10 -1.92 -4.59
C LYS A 83 42.56 -3.13 -5.41
N ALA A 84 43.78 -3.61 -5.14
CA ALA A 84 44.49 -4.65 -5.88
C ALA A 84 43.68 -5.94 -6.22
N ASP A 85 42.54 -6.18 -5.56
CA ASP A 85 41.63 -7.31 -5.79
C ASP A 85 40.65 -7.13 -6.98
N ASN A 86 40.78 -6.08 -7.78
CA ASN A 86 39.95 -5.78 -8.95
C ASN A 86 38.43 -5.67 -8.66
N ARG A 87 38.06 -5.36 -7.42
CA ARG A 87 36.66 -5.14 -7.01
C ARG A 87 36.41 -3.66 -6.73
N PRO A 88 35.37 -3.04 -7.31
CA PRO A 88 35.04 -1.64 -7.03
C PRO A 88 34.62 -1.49 -5.57
N ALA A 89 35.14 -0.47 -4.90
CA ALA A 89 34.79 -0.13 -3.53
C ALA A 89 34.09 1.23 -3.50
N PHE A 90 32.93 1.29 -2.88
CA PHE A 90 32.16 2.52 -2.70
C PHE A 90 32.25 2.92 -1.23
N LYS A 91 32.52 4.21 -1.00
CA LYS A 91 32.42 4.85 0.31
C LYS A 91 31.18 5.73 0.28
N VAL A 92 30.30 5.57 1.26
CA VAL A 92 29.11 6.42 1.40
C VAL A 92 29.19 7.12 2.75
N THR A 93 28.98 8.43 2.76
CA THR A 93 28.89 9.21 3.99
C THR A 93 27.45 9.68 4.16
N VAL A 94 26.92 9.55 5.37
CA VAL A 94 25.58 10.01 5.74
C VAL A 94 25.71 10.95 6.94
N VAL A 95 25.02 12.09 6.88
CA VAL A 95 24.99 13.07 7.97
C VAL A 95 23.69 12.92 8.73
N VAL A 96 23.78 12.65 10.04
CA VAL A 96 22.63 12.46 10.94
C VAL A 96 22.91 13.18 12.24
N ASP A 97 22.00 14.06 12.66
CA ASP A 97 22.11 14.86 13.89
C ASP A 97 23.45 15.61 14.01
N GLY A 98 23.96 16.11 12.88
CA GLY A 98 25.25 16.81 12.80
C GLY A 98 26.50 15.92 12.84
N VAL A 99 26.34 14.59 12.89
CA VAL A 99 27.44 13.62 12.87
C VAL A 99 27.54 12.92 11.53
N GLU A 100 28.75 12.89 10.97
CA GLU A 100 29.03 12.17 9.73
C GLU A 100 29.34 10.70 10.02
N HIS A 101 28.66 9.79 9.33
CA HIS A 101 28.86 8.36 9.43
C HIS A 101 29.24 7.78 8.08
N VAL A 102 30.34 7.03 8.06
CA VAL A 102 30.86 6.42 6.84
C VAL A 102 30.51 4.94 6.77
N GLY A 103 30.17 4.47 5.57
CA GLY A 103 29.95 3.08 5.22
C GLY A 103 30.73 2.68 3.98
N TYR A 104 31.22 1.44 3.96
CA TYR A 104 31.97 0.88 2.84
C TYR A 104 31.25 -0.33 2.27
N GLY A 105 31.37 -0.56 0.96
CA GLY A 105 30.81 -1.74 0.32
C GLY A 105 31.26 -1.93 -1.12
N HIS A 106 31.07 -3.15 -1.63
CA HIS A 106 31.40 -3.52 -3.01
C HIS A 106 30.39 -2.98 -4.04
N THR A 107 29.21 -2.56 -3.58
CA THR A 107 28.18 -1.92 -4.39
C THR A 107 27.68 -0.65 -3.70
N LYS A 108 27.15 0.29 -4.49
CA LYS A 108 26.55 1.53 -3.97
C LYS A 108 25.45 1.24 -2.95
N THR A 109 24.68 0.18 -3.15
CA THR A 109 23.58 -0.22 -2.26
C THR A 109 24.08 -0.78 -0.92
N VAL A 110 25.11 -1.64 -0.94
CA VAL A 110 25.70 -2.22 0.28
C VAL A 110 26.43 -1.14 1.08
N ALA A 111 27.19 -0.25 0.42
CA ALA A 111 27.87 0.85 1.07
C ALA A 111 26.88 1.83 1.74
N LYS A 112 25.80 2.18 1.04
CA LYS A 112 24.71 3.01 1.58
C LYS A 112 24.06 2.35 2.79
N ASN A 113 23.83 1.04 2.72
CA ASN A 113 23.26 0.31 3.83
C ASN A 113 24.20 0.30 5.05
N ALA A 114 25.50 0.05 4.85
CA ALA A 114 26.49 0.07 5.92
C ALA A 114 26.60 1.45 6.60
N ALA A 115 26.55 2.54 5.82
CA ALA A 115 26.51 3.90 6.34
C ALA A 115 25.27 4.14 7.20
N ALA A 116 24.09 3.73 6.72
CA ALA A 116 22.84 3.85 7.46
C ALA A 116 22.83 2.99 8.74
N GLU A 117 23.45 1.80 8.74
CA GLU A 117 23.58 0.97 9.95
C GLU A 117 24.44 1.67 11.02
N ASN A 118 25.55 2.31 10.62
CA ASN A 118 26.42 3.03 11.55
C ASN A 118 25.72 4.25 12.15
N ALA A 119 24.99 5.01 11.32
CA ALA A 119 24.19 6.13 11.79
C ALA A 119 23.07 5.68 12.75
N LEU A 120 22.34 4.61 12.42
CA LEU A 120 21.29 4.09 13.28
C LEU A 120 21.84 3.61 14.63
N LYS A 121 23.02 2.98 14.65
CA LYS A 121 23.70 2.61 15.91
C LYS A 121 24.04 3.83 16.75
N HIS A 122 24.49 4.91 16.12
CA HIS A 122 24.81 6.15 16.82
C HIS A 122 23.55 6.75 17.46
N VAL A 123 22.45 6.90 16.70
CA VAL A 123 21.18 7.42 17.22
C VAL A 123 20.63 6.57 18.35
N VAL A 124 20.63 5.24 18.20
CA VAL A 124 20.15 4.33 19.26
C VAL A 124 21.03 4.39 20.49
N LYS A 125 22.36 4.52 20.36
CA LYS A 125 23.27 4.64 21.50
C LYS A 125 23.10 6.00 22.19
N HIS A 126 23.05 7.09 21.44
CA HIS A 126 22.90 8.44 21.97
C HIS A 126 21.61 8.57 22.80
N ASN A 127 20.49 8.10 22.25
CA ASN A 127 19.19 8.14 22.93
C ASN A 127 19.06 7.11 24.07
N LYS A 128 19.84 6.01 24.07
CA LYS A 128 19.91 5.06 25.21
C LYS A 128 20.81 5.57 26.34
N LEU A 129 21.90 6.24 26.00
CA LEU A 129 22.86 6.79 26.96
C LEU A 129 22.29 8.03 27.66
N SER A 130 21.40 8.80 27.03
CA SER A 130 20.66 9.87 27.68
C SER A 130 19.74 9.34 28.79
N GLU A 131 19.05 8.21 28.57
CA GLU A 131 18.22 7.57 29.61
C GLU A 131 19.05 6.96 30.76
N PHE A 132 20.22 6.37 30.46
CA PHE A 132 21.09 5.78 31.49
C PHE A 132 21.88 6.82 32.31
N LYS A 133 22.30 7.94 31.72
CA LYS A 133 22.98 9.02 32.47
C LYS A 133 22.06 9.70 33.48
N GLN A 134 20.77 9.84 33.18
CA GLN A 134 19.79 10.41 34.11
C GLN A 134 19.57 9.56 35.37
N GLN A 135 19.85 8.25 35.34
CA GLN A 135 19.66 7.38 36.51
C GLN A 135 20.90 7.21 37.40
N GLN A 136 22.09 7.56 36.92
CA GLN A 136 23.33 7.46 37.72
C GLN A 136 23.72 8.76 38.44
N GLU A 137 23.13 9.90 38.10
CA GLU A 137 23.42 11.20 38.74
C GLU A 137 22.40 11.58 39.83
N GLU A 138 21.35 10.80 40.09
CA GLU A 138 20.34 11.05 41.14
C GLU A 138 20.74 10.60 42.57
N GLU A 139 22.04 10.58 42.90
CA GLU A 139 22.51 10.48 44.31
C GLU A 139 23.39 11.65 44.77
N GLY A 140 23.23 12.84 44.18
CA GLY A 140 23.96 14.01 44.68
C GLY A 140 23.54 15.37 44.12
N VAL A 141 22.62 16.04 44.82
CA VAL A 141 22.55 17.49 45.08
C VAL A 141 22.42 18.47 43.88
N GLU A 142 21.29 19.18 43.91
CA GLU A 142 21.02 20.54 43.38
C GLU A 142 20.74 20.79 41.88
N LYS A 143 19.43 20.83 41.59
CA LYS A 143 18.70 21.96 41.01
C LYS A 143 19.41 22.74 39.88
N MET A 144 19.27 22.26 38.64
CA MET A 144 19.30 23.12 37.46
C MET A 144 18.01 22.96 36.65
N MET A 145 17.45 24.10 36.27
CA MET A 145 16.27 24.26 35.43
C MET A 145 16.41 23.42 34.17
N ILE A 146 15.56 22.39 34.04
CA ILE A 146 15.32 21.71 32.78
C ILE A 146 14.34 22.60 32.02
N THR A 147 14.83 23.33 31.02
CA THR A 147 13.98 23.88 29.97
C THR A 147 13.26 22.71 29.29
N GLU A 148 11.93 22.65 29.45
CA GLU A 148 11.04 21.54 29.08
C GLU A 148 10.83 21.32 27.56
N GLU A 149 11.80 21.63 26.70
CA GLU A 149 11.54 21.61 25.24
C GLU A 149 12.31 20.58 24.39
N ASP A 150 13.31 19.83 24.87
CA ASP A 150 14.18 19.08 23.94
C ASP A 150 14.49 17.59 24.20
N THR A 151 13.84 16.89 25.14
CA THR A 151 14.23 15.48 25.45
C THR A 151 13.16 14.41 25.26
N ASN A 152 12.04 14.70 24.58
CA ASN A 152 10.90 13.77 24.54
C ASN A 152 10.69 13.05 23.20
N GLN A 153 11.76 12.59 22.55
CA GLN A 153 11.62 11.54 21.53
C GLN A 153 12.04 10.19 22.12
N PRO A 154 11.11 9.44 22.74
CA PRO A 154 11.40 8.09 23.19
C PRO A 154 11.93 7.27 22.02
N LEU A 155 13.00 6.53 22.29
CA LEU A 155 13.63 5.62 21.35
C LEU A 155 12.56 4.84 20.57
N PRO A 156 12.60 4.87 19.23
CA PRO A 156 11.59 4.22 18.43
C PRO A 156 11.82 2.69 18.43
N TRP A 157 11.48 2.01 19.53
CA TRP A 157 11.65 0.57 19.73
C TRP A 157 11.03 -0.27 18.62
N GLN A 158 9.94 0.21 18.03
CA GLN A 158 9.34 -0.38 16.82
C GLN A 158 10.36 -0.50 15.68
N HIS A 159 11.15 0.55 15.43
CA HIS A 159 12.13 0.57 14.35
C HIS A 159 13.34 -0.30 14.69
N VAL A 160 13.80 -0.29 15.95
CA VAL A 160 14.88 -1.17 16.41
C VAL A 160 14.50 -2.64 16.26
N ALA A 161 13.29 -3.02 16.68
CA ALA A 161 12.81 -4.38 16.55
C ALA A 161 12.58 -4.78 15.07
N SER A 162 12.11 -3.86 14.24
CA SER A 162 11.99 -4.05 12.78
C SER A 162 13.35 -4.30 12.11
N PHE A 163 14.40 -3.60 12.55
CA PHE A 163 15.78 -3.81 12.08
C PHE A 163 16.34 -5.16 12.54
N ALA A 164 16.08 -5.56 13.77
CA ALA A 164 16.50 -6.84 14.31
C ALA A 164 15.91 -8.01 13.49
N LEU A 165 14.61 -7.94 13.16
CA LEU A 165 13.97 -8.91 12.27
C LEU A 165 14.60 -8.93 10.88
N PHE A 166 14.90 -7.75 10.31
CA PHE A 166 15.53 -7.66 9.00
C PHE A 166 16.91 -8.35 8.98
N LYS A 167 17.75 -8.11 9.99
CA LYS A 167 19.08 -8.76 10.10
C LYS A 167 18.95 -10.27 10.31
N LEU A 168 17.98 -10.70 11.12
CA LEU A 168 17.72 -12.12 11.37
C LEU A 168 17.27 -12.86 10.10
N PHE A 169 16.28 -12.34 9.37
CA PHE A 169 15.83 -12.97 8.12
C PHE A 169 16.91 -12.98 7.05
N THR A 170 17.68 -11.89 6.93
CA THR A 170 18.83 -11.85 6.02
C THR A 170 19.88 -12.92 6.37
N SER A 171 20.11 -13.17 7.67
CA SER A 171 21.05 -14.21 8.11
C SER A 171 20.59 -15.64 7.82
N TRP A 172 19.29 -15.84 7.66
CA TRP A 172 18.70 -17.15 7.31
C TRP A 172 18.63 -17.38 5.79
N GLY A 173 19.12 -16.43 4.98
CA GLY A 173 19.03 -16.51 3.52
C GLY A 173 17.62 -16.28 2.97
N GLU A 174 16.69 -15.80 3.82
CA GLU A 174 15.34 -15.42 3.38
C GLU A 174 15.35 -13.94 2.97
N ASP A 175 14.98 -13.67 1.72
CA ASP A 175 14.77 -12.30 1.27
C ASP A 175 13.61 -11.68 2.07
N PRO A 176 13.84 -10.62 2.88
CA PRO A 176 12.77 -10.03 3.71
C PRO A 176 11.61 -9.48 2.86
N ASN A 177 11.89 -9.13 1.61
CA ASN A 177 10.89 -8.72 0.63
C ASN A 177 10.03 -9.89 0.11
N ALA A 178 10.58 -11.11 0.02
CA ALA A 178 9.82 -12.29 -0.35
C ALA A 178 8.76 -12.62 0.72
N ILE A 179 9.11 -12.50 1.99
CA ILE A 179 8.17 -12.67 3.12
C ILE A 179 7.07 -11.61 3.07
N LYS A 180 7.42 -10.33 2.86
CA LYS A 180 6.43 -9.25 2.71
C LYS A 180 5.47 -9.52 1.55
N ASN A 181 5.99 -9.96 0.40
CA ASN A 181 5.19 -10.29 -0.77
C ASN A 181 4.32 -11.54 -0.55
N ALA A 182 4.80 -12.54 0.17
CA ALA A 182 4.03 -13.73 0.54
C ALA A 182 2.90 -13.40 1.53
N VAL A 183 3.15 -12.57 2.55
CA VAL A 183 2.14 -12.12 3.52
C VAL A 183 1.08 -11.24 2.84
N ILE A 184 1.50 -10.30 1.98
CA ILE A 184 0.57 -9.49 1.18
C ILE A 184 -0.24 -10.38 0.22
N GLY A 185 0.41 -11.37 -0.41
CA GLY A 185 -0.25 -12.30 -1.31
C GLY A 185 -1.29 -13.19 -0.62
N ALA A 186 -0.99 -13.65 0.60
CA ALA A 186 -1.93 -14.41 1.43
C ALA A 186 -3.14 -13.57 1.89
N LEU A 187 -2.96 -12.27 2.12
CA LEU A 187 -4.04 -11.35 2.50
C LEU A 187 -4.89 -10.86 1.32
N THR A 188 -4.31 -10.79 0.12
CA THR A 188 -4.98 -10.28 -1.09
C THR A 188 -5.44 -11.39 -2.05
N GLY A 189 -5.20 -12.66 -1.70
CA GLY A 189 -5.59 -13.81 -2.51
C GLY A 189 -4.87 -13.86 -3.87
N ASN A 190 -3.71 -13.23 -3.99
CA ASN A 190 -2.93 -13.17 -5.23
C ASN A 190 -1.47 -13.53 -4.92
N PRO A 191 -0.92 -14.65 -5.41
CA PRO A 191 0.46 -15.04 -5.16
C PRO A 191 1.44 -14.03 -5.78
N PRO A 192 2.67 -13.90 -5.23
CA PRO A 192 3.69 -13.04 -5.81
C PRO A 192 4.09 -13.59 -7.17
N GLN A 193 3.99 -12.75 -8.21
CA GLN A 193 4.47 -13.05 -9.55
C GLN A 193 6.01 -13.03 -9.56
N SER A 194 6.61 -14.17 -9.21
CA SER A 194 7.93 -14.58 -9.69
C SER A 194 7.73 -15.78 -10.60
N ALA A 195 8.32 -15.69 -11.78
CA ALA A 195 8.09 -16.57 -12.92
C ALA A 195 8.38 -18.05 -12.62
N THR A 196 7.33 -18.87 -12.70
CA THR A 196 7.34 -20.18 -13.36
C THR A 196 5.92 -20.43 -13.85
N VAL A 197 5.80 -20.62 -15.16
CA VAL A 197 4.54 -21.01 -15.81
C VAL A 197 4.25 -22.45 -15.36
N ASN A 198 3.21 -22.61 -14.54
CA ASN A 198 2.57 -23.91 -14.33
C ASN A 198 1.13 -23.78 -14.82
N GLU A 199 0.84 -24.47 -15.92
CA GLU A 199 -0.37 -24.38 -16.75
C GLU A 199 -1.66 -24.92 -16.13
N ASN A 200 -1.69 -25.38 -14.88
CA ASN A 200 -2.85 -26.12 -14.36
C ASN A 200 -3.45 -25.52 -13.08
N ASN A 201 -3.89 -24.26 -13.15
CA ASN A 201 -4.83 -23.73 -12.16
C ASN A 201 -6.13 -23.35 -12.86
N ALA A 202 -7.10 -24.27 -12.83
CA ALA A 202 -8.45 -24.01 -13.27
C ALA A 202 -9.00 -22.81 -12.50
N LEU A 203 -9.17 -21.70 -13.22
CA LEU A 203 -9.71 -20.44 -12.71
C LEU A 203 -11.09 -20.71 -12.10
N GLU A 204 -11.19 -20.70 -10.78
CA GLU A 204 -12.49 -20.71 -10.11
C GLU A 204 -13.37 -19.59 -10.67
N MET A 205 -14.55 -19.97 -11.15
CA MET A 205 -15.46 -19.09 -11.87
C MET A 205 -16.05 -18.02 -10.95
N ARG A 206 -15.37 -16.87 -10.84
CA ARG A 206 -15.92 -15.69 -10.15
C ARG A 206 -17.04 -15.10 -11.01
N PRO A 207 -18.27 -14.94 -10.48
CA PRO A 207 -19.35 -14.34 -11.25
C PRO A 207 -19.02 -12.87 -11.56
N ALA A 208 -19.29 -12.44 -12.80
CA ALA A 208 -19.10 -11.05 -13.22
C ALA A 208 -19.90 -10.11 -12.29
N LYS A 209 -19.25 -9.05 -11.81
CA LYS A 209 -19.92 -8.06 -10.96
C LYS A 209 -20.75 -7.13 -11.85
N LYS A 210 -21.82 -6.53 -11.31
CA LYS A 210 -22.63 -5.51 -12.03
C LYS A 210 -21.73 -4.34 -12.49
N MET A 211 -22.05 -3.77 -13.65
CA MET A 211 -21.35 -2.60 -14.22
C MET A 211 -21.23 -1.49 -13.16
N PRO A 212 -20.02 -0.95 -12.90
CA PRO A 212 -19.83 0.19 -12.01
C PRO A 212 -20.59 1.42 -12.50
N ALA A 213 -21.03 2.28 -11.57
CA ALA A 213 -21.74 3.52 -11.90
C ALA A 213 -20.90 4.55 -12.68
N ASN A 214 -19.56 4.43 -12.66
CA ASN A 214 -18.66 5.29 -13.42
C ASN A 214 -17.50 4.47 -14.03
N PRO A 215 -17.72 3.78 -15.17
CA PRO A 215 -16.70 2.94 -15.80
C PRO A 215 -15.61 3.75 -16.52
N GLU A 216 -15.91 5.00 -16.87
CA GLU A 216 -15.06 5.88 -17.68
C GLU A 216 -13.90 6.51 -16.89
N THR A 217 -14.03 6.63 -15.57
CA THR A 217 -12.96 7.16 -14.69
C THR A 217 -12.14 6.06 -14.00
N MET A 218 -12.50 4.79 -14.17
CA MET A 218 -11.81 3.67 -13.52
C MET A 218 -10.58 3.22 -14.31
N ASN A 219 -9.60 2.63 -13.62
CA ASN A 219 -8.48 1.99 -14.31
C ASN A 219 -9.00 0.81 -15.16
N PRO A 220 -8.67 0.73 -16.45
CA PRO A 220 -9.20 -0.30 -17.35
C PRO A 220 -8.85 -1.72 -16.90
N LEU A 221 -7.66 -1.94 -16.31
CA LEU A 221 -7.28 -3.25 -15.77
C LEU A 221 -8.19 -3.67 -14.60
N MET A 222 -8.59 -2.71 -13.78
CA MET A 222 -9.52 -2.97 -12.67
C MET A 222 -10.92 -3.28 -13.19
N LEU A 223 -11.36 -2.55 -14.23
CA LEU A 223 -12.66 -2.79 -14.87
C LEU A 223 -12.72 -4.18 -15.54
N ILE A 224 -11.68 -4.56 -16.28
CA ILE A 224 -11.57 -5.92 -16.86
C ILE A 224 -11.60 -6.97 -15.77
N ASN A 225 -10.81 -6.83 -14.70
CA ASN A 225 -10.81 -7.84 -13.63
C ASN A 225 -12.18 -7.98 -12.94
N GLN A 226 -12.99 -6.92 -12.92
CA GLN A 226 -14.32 -6.93 -12.31
C GLN A 226 -15.40 -7.48 -13.26
N MET A 227 -15.33 -7.14 -14.54
CA MET A 227 -16.34 -7.49 -15.54
C MET A 227 -16.02 -8.80 -16.27
N MET A 228 -14.75 -9.07 -16.50
CA MET A 228 -14.20 -10.21 -17.24
C MET A 228 -13.05 -10.83 -16.45
N PRO A 229 -13.34 -11.52 -15.32
CA PRO A 229 -12.31 -12.14 -14.49
C PRO A 229 -11.51 -13.23 -15.21
N TYR A 230 -11.98 -13.69 -16.39
CA TYR A 230 -11.34 -14.69 -17.23
C TYR A 230 -10.45 -14.12 -18.34
N ALA A 231 -10.28 -12.79 -18.41
CA ALA A 231 -9.43 -12.18 -19.41
C ALA A 231 -7.96 -12.58 -19.20
N GLN A 232 -7.35 -13.16 -20.22
CA GLN A 232 -5.96 -13.63 -20.17
C GLN A 232 -5.02 -12.57 -20.75
N PHE A 233 -3.90 -12.32 -20.06
CA PHE A 233 -2.87 -11.39 -20.52
C PHE A 233 -1.58 -12.15 -20.81
N GLU A 234 -1.10 -12.06 -22.05
CA GLU A 234 0.11 -12.73 -22.53
C GLU A 234 1.13 -11.70 -23.01
N GLU A 235 2.41 -11.88 -22.70
CA GLU A 235 3.49 -11.02 -23.19
C GLU A 235 3.93 -11.51 -24.58
N ILE A 236 3.61 -10.76 -25.63
CA ILE A 236 3.92 -11.15 -27.02
C ILE A 236 5.38 -10.80 -27.35
N GLY A 237 5.90 -9.72 -26.76
CA GLY A 237 7.25 -9.30 -27.10
C GLY A 237 7.77 -8.10 -26.32
N LYS A 238 9.07 -7.94 -26.43
CA LYS A 238 9.85 -6.84 -25.88
C LYS A 238 10.77 -6.34 -26.99
N SER A 239 10.66 -5.06 -27.32
CA SER A 239 11.43 -4.41 -28.39
C SER A 239 12.08 -3.13 -27.90
N GLY A 240 13.26 -2.81 -28.43
CA GLY A 240 14.01 -1.60 -28.09
C GLY A 240 15.28 -1.86 -27.27
N VAL A 241 16.10 -0.81 -27.13
CA VAL A 241 17.39 -0.82 -26.43
C VAL A 241 17.23 -0.01 -25.15
N PRO A 242 17.77 -0.46 -23.98
CA PRO A 242 17.79 0.37 -22.78
C PRO A 242 18.41 1.74 -23.08
N PRO A 243 17.76 2.87 -22.73
CA PRO A 243 16.60 3.02 -21.82
C PRO A 243 15.21 2.97 -22.49
N ASN A 244 15.10 2.98 -23.82
CA ASN A 244 13.85 3.10 -24.58
C ASN A 244 13.24 1.73 -24.91
N LEU A 245 12.82 1.01 -23.88
CA LEU A 245 12.25 -0.32 -24.04
C LEU A 245 10.72 -0.27 -24.14
N THR A 246 10.17 -0.96 -25.15
CA THR A 246 8.73 -1.11 -25.36
C THR A 246 8.33 -2.57 -25.15
N PHE A 247 7.26 -2.76 -24.39
CA PHE A 247 6.65 -4.07 -24.12
C PHE A 247 5.32 -4.17 -24.85
N THR A 248 5.04 -5.35 -25.40
CA THR A 248 3.81 -5.66 -26.13
C THR A 248 3.06 -6.77 -25.41
N PHE A 249 1.80 -6.52 -25.08
CA PHE A 249 0.92 -7.47 -24.40
C PHE A 249 -0.34 -7.75 -25.21
N LYS A 250 -0.74 -9.02 -25.26
CA LYS A 250 -2.04 -9.49 -25.73
C LYS A 250 -3.00 -9.58 -24.56
N CYS A 251 -4.25 -9.14 -24.74
CA CYS A 251 -5.36 -9.46 -23.85
C CYS A 251 -6.41 -10.25 -24.64
N THR A 252 -6.74 -11.45 -24.19
CA THR A 252 -7.82 -12.27 -24.76
C THR A 252 -9.03 -12.22 -23.84
N ALA A 253 -10.14 -11.66 -24.32
CA ALA A 253 -11.40 -11.54 -23.59
C ALA A 253 -12.57 -11.88 -24.53
N ASN A 254 -13.51 -12.72 -24.07
CA ASN A 254 -14.68 -13.17 -24.85
C ASN A 254 -14.32 -13.72 -26.25
N GLY A 255 -13.17 -14.39 -26.39
CA GLY A 255 -12.68 -14.92 -27.67
C GLY A 255 -12.06 -13.88 -28.62
N GLN A 256 -12.05 -12.60 -28.25
CA GLN A 256 -11.37 -11.53 -28.98
C GLN A 256 -10.01 -11.24 -28.38
N SER A 257 -9.01 -10.98 -29.24
CA SER A 257 -7.67 -10.62 -28.81
C SER A 257 -7.32 -9.18 -29.15
N PHE A 258 -6.81 -8.45 -28.16
CA PHE A 258 -6.41 -7.05 -28.27
C PHE A 258 -4.93 -6.91 -27.92
N ILE A 259 -4.23 -6.00 -28.58
CA ILE A 259 -2.80 -5.79 -28.39
C ILE A 259 -2.58 -4.39 -27.84
N GLY A 260 -1.72 -4.30 -26.82
CA GLY A 260 -1.31 -3.03 -26.23
C GLY A 260 0.21 -2.95 -26.10
N THR A 261 0.76 -1.80 -26.46
CA THR A 261 2.18 -1.48 -26.35
C THR A 261 2.40 -0.43 -25.26
N GLY A 262 3.60 -0.39 -24.68
CA GLY A 262 3.96 0.66 -23.71
C GLY A 262 5.40 0.58 -23.23
N SER A 263 5.89 1.67 -22.63
CA SER A 263 7.27 1.79 -22.12
C SER A 263 7.58 0.87 -20.92
N ASN A 264 6.56 0.31 -20.29
CA ASN A 264 6.69 -0.67 -19.23
C ASN A 264 5.55 -1.69 -19.30
N LYS A 265 5.74 -2.86 -18.68
CA LYS A 265 4.74 -3.96 -18.68
C LYS A 265 3.36 -3.51 -18.19
N LYS A 266 3.31 -2.58 -17.23
CA LYS A 266 2.07 -2.05 -16.66
C LYS A 266 1.30 -1.17 -17.66
N ALA A 267 2.01 -0.30 -18.38
CA ALA A 267 1.46 0.56 -19.41
C ALA A 267 0.96 -0.25 -20.61
N ALA A 268 1.75 -1.25 -21.05
CA ALA A 268 1.36 -2.14 -22.14
C ALA A 268 0.07 -2.92 -21.82
N LYS A 269 -0.04 -3.51 -20.62
CA LYS A 269 -1.27 -4.16 -20.15
C LYS A 269 -2.44 -3.19 -20.05
N LYS A 270 -2.21 -1.95 -19.58
CA LYS A 270 -3.23 -0.90 -19.50
C LYS A 270 -3.77 -0.55 -20.88
N MET A 271 -2.90 -0.42 -21.88
CA MET A 271 -3.29 -0.15 -23.27
C MET A 271 -4.09 -1.30 -23.89
N ALA A 272 -3.67 -2.54 -23.68
CA ALA A 272 -4.43 -3.71 -24.13
C ALA A 272 -5.82 -3.75 -23.46
N ALA A 273 -5.87 -3.41 -22.17
CA ALA A 273 -7.10 -3.34 -21.41
C ALA A 273 -8.06 -2.24 -21.91
N PHE A 274 -7.54 -1.07 -22.31
CA PHE A 274 -8.37 -0.02 -22.91
C PHE A 274 -9.08 -0.49 -24.17
N ALA A 275 -8.36 -1.15 -25.07
CA ALA A 275 -8.94 -1.67 -26.30
C ALA A 275 -10.06 -2.69 -26.03
N VAL A 276 -9.89 -3.54 -25.01
CA VAL A 276 -10.92 -4.50 -24.59
C VAL A 276 -12.12 -3.77 -23.99
N CYS A 277 -11.93 -2.82 -23.08
CA CYS A 277 -13.04 -2.07 -22.48
C CYS A 277 -13.82 -1.26 -23.53
N HIS A 278 -13.14 -0.71 -24.53
CA HIS A 278 -13.78 0.02 -25.61
C HIS A 278 -14.61 -0.92 -26.51
N SER A 279 -14.00 -2.02 -26.98
CA SER A 279 -14.63 -2.95 -27.92
C SER A 279 -15.70 -3.85 -27.28
N VAL A 280 -15.42 -4.38 -26.08
CA VAL A 280 -16.26 -5.39 -25.43
C VAL A 280 -17.27 -4.77 -24.46
N LEU A 281 -16.88 -3.74 -23.71
CA LEU A 281 -17.75 -3.10 -22.71
C LEU A 281 -18.40 -1.80 -23.21
N GLY A 282 -18.00 -1.29 -24.38
CA GLY A 282 -18.52 -0.03 -24.93
C GLY A 282 -18.16 1.20 -24.10
N VAL A 283 -17.13 1.12 -23.27
CA VAL A 283 -16.74 2.21 -22.36
C VAL A 283 -15.82 3.18 -23.08
N ALA A 284 -16.23 4.45 -23.17
CA ALA A 284 -15.42 5.52 -23.72
C ALA A 284 -14.58 6.14 -22.60
N TYR A 285 -13.26 6.00 -22.69
CA TYR A 285 -12.34 6.71 -21.81
C TYR A 285 -12.02 8.09 -22.38
N PRO A 286 -11.77 9.11 -21.54
CA PRO A 286 -11.39 10.43 -22.01
C PRO A 286 -10.10 10.37 -22.86
N PRO A 287 -9.99 11.23 -23.90
CA PRO A 287 -8.92 11.18 -24.90
C PRO A 287 -7.52 11.46 -24.33
N ASP A 288 -7.44 12.09 -23.16
CA ASP A 288 -6.19 12.33 -22.43
C ASP A 288 -5.55 11.03 -21.90
N VAL A 289 -6.33 9.96 -21.81
CA VAL A 289 -5.93 8.69 -21.18
C VAL A 289 -5.81 7.56 -22.19
N TYR A 290 -6.58 7.60 -23.28
CA TYR A 290 -6.55 6.63 -24.35
C TYR A 290 -6.73 7.31 -25.71
N GLN A 291 -5.76 7.12 -26.60
CA GLN A 291 -5.92 7.38 -28.02
C GLN A 291 -6.04 6.03 -28.72
N PRO A 292 -7.15 5.73 -29.41
CA PRO A 292 -7.24 4.56 -30.24
C PRO A 292 -6.13 4.64 -31.29
N THR A 293 -5.25 3.64 -31.34
CA THR A 293 -4.42 3.42 -32.53
C THR A 293 -5.37 3.05 -33.67
N ALA A 294 -5.49 3.96 -34.63
CA ALA A 294 -6.17 3.75 -35.91
C ALA A 294 -5.51 2.63 -36.72
#